data_AF-A0A7L6N2B2-F1
#
_entry.id   AF-A0A7L6N2B2-F1
#
_cell.length_a   1.000
_cell.length_b   1.000
_cell.length_c   1.000
_cell.angle_alpha   90.00
_cell.angle_beta   90.00
_cell.angle_gamma   90.00
#
_symmetry.space_group_name_H-M   'P 1'
#
loop_
_entity.id
_entity.type
_entity.pdbx_description
1 polymer ?
#
loop_
_entity_poly.entity_id
_entity_poly.type
_entity_poly.pdbx_seq_one_letter_code
_entity_poly.pdbx_strand_id
1 'polypeptide(L)'
;MKLKKVLKLMIGFVFLITLVACSTVDSAISKLEKEGYTVVEMSDEEINNLIHDELLEYIESVYEIKDSDDLQVSIMLVYNDEDSIDEYLEKIEISREEAAGLFYKNLYFAALEGPAEDVQYLIDIID
;
A
#
# COMPACT_ATOMS: atom_id res chain seq x y z
N MET A 1 2.45 -36.39 -39.47
CA MET A 1 1.51 -35.29 -39.76
C MET A 1 1.26 -34.53 -38.46
N LYS A 2 1.70 -33.27 -38.41
CA LYS A 2 1.41 -32.16 -37.48
C LYS A 2 0.63 -32.49 -36.17
N LEU A 3 1.34 -32.68 -35.05
CA LEU A 3 0.82 -32.29 -33.73
C LEU A 3 1.23 -30.82 -33.48
N LYS A 4 0.31 -29.90 -33.75
CA LYS A 4 0.39 -28.52 -33.26
C LYS A 4 -1.02 -28.11 -32.85
N LYS A 5 -1.08 -27.34 -31.76
CA LYS A 5 -2.25 -26.66 -31.18
C LYS A 5 -2.97 -27.48 -30.11
N VAL A 6 -2.56 -27.33 -28.85
CA VAL A 6 -3.36 -26.68 -27.78
C VAL A 6 -2.38 -26.25 -26.67
N LEU A 7 -1.74 -25.09 -26.81
CA LEU A 7 -0.97 -24.48 -25.71
C LEU A 7 -0.93 -22.96 -25.92
N LYS A 8 -2.11 -22.33 -25.84
CA LYS A 8 -2.25 -20.87 -25.83
C LYS A 8 -3.55 -20.52 -25.14
N LEU A 9 -3.56 -20.48 -23.81
CA LEU A 9 -4.55 -19.78 -22.98
C LEU A 9 -4.26 -20.11 -21.51
N MET A 10 -3.23 -19.48 -20.93
CA MET A 10 -3.01 -19.35 -19.47
C MET A 10 -1.71 -18.56 -19.22
N ILE A 11 -1.48 -17.47 -19.97
CA ILE A 11 -0.38 -16.52 -19.67
C ILE A 11 -0.92 -15.07 -19.69
N GLY A 12 -2.23 -14.89 -19.84
CA GLY A 12 -2.86 -13.57 -19.97
C GLY A 12 -3.44 -12.99 -18.68
N PHE A 13 -3.52 -13.78 -17.59
CA PHE A 13 -4.24 -13.35 -16.38
C PHE A 13 -3.31 -12.96 -15.23
N VAL A 14 -2.10 -13.53 -15.15
CA VAL A 14 -1.14 -13.21 -14.08
C VAL A 14 -0.49 -11.83 -14.27
N PHE A 15 -0.44 -11.31 -15.50
CA PHE A 15 0.13 -9.98 -15.80
C PHE A 15 -0.85 -8.81 -15.60
N LEU A 16 -2.14 -9.07 -15.36
CA LEU A 16 -3.11 -7.99 -15.21
C LEU A 16 -3.16 -7.44 -13.78
N ILE A 17 -2.75 -8.24 -12.78
CA ILE A 17 -2.88 -7.89 -11.37
C ILE A 17 -1.77 -6.91 -10.95
N THR A 18 -0.54 -7.09 -11.46
CA THR A 18 0.60 -6.21 -11.15
C THR A 18 0.53 -4.82 -11.79
N LEU A 19 -0.24 -4.64 -12.88
CA LEU A 19 -0.38 -3.33 -13.53
C LEU A 19 -1.36 -2.39 -12.81
N VAL A 20 -2.31 -2.94 -12.03
CA VAL A 20 -3.35 -2.15 -11.36
C VAL A 20 -2.82 -1.55 -10.05
N ALA A 21 -2.01 -2.30 -9.30
CA ALA A 21 -1.36 -1.81 -8.08
C ALA A 21 -0.44 -0.61 -8.36
N CYS A 22 0.39 -0.70 -9.42
CA CYS A 22 1.28 0.39 -9.84
C CYS A 22 0.49 1.68 -10.15
N SER A 23 -0.67 1.56 -10.82
CA SER A 23 -1.50 2.73 -11.15
C SER A 23 -2.13 3.42 -9.93
N THR A 24 -2.38 2.68 -8.85
CA THR A 24 -2.98 3.22 -7.63
C THR A 24 -1.94 3.93 -6.78
N VAL A 25 -0.77 3.31 -6.59
CA VAL A 25 0.36 3.90 -5.87
C VAL A 25 0.82 5.18 -6.56
N ASP A 26 1.10 5.15 -7.87
CA ASP A 26 1.53 6.31 -8.64
C ASP A 26 0.53 7.47 -8.57
N SER A 27 -0.77 7.15 -8.62
CA SER A 27 -1.84 8.15 -8.51
C SER A 27 -1.89 8.77 -7.12
N ALA A 28 -1.75 7.97 -6.05
CA ALA A 28 -1.75 8.46 -4.68
C ALA A 28 -0.54 9.37 -4.43
N ILE A 29 0.66 8.93 -4.82
CA ILE A 29 1.90 9.71 -4.74
C ILE A 29 1.72 11.05 -5.47
N SER A 30 1.27 11.02 -6.73
CA SER A 30 1.10 12.25 -7.51
C SER A 30 0.09 13.23 -6.90
N LYS A 31 -0.97 12.75 -6.24
CA LYS A 31 -1.95 13.61 -5.56
C LYS A 31 -1.35 14.22 -4.29
N LEU A 32 -0.67 13.43 -3.47
CA LEU A 32 0.03 13.91 -2.26
C LEU A 32 1.11 14.94 -2.60
N GLU A 33 1.94 14.69 -3.61
CA GLU A 33 2.99 15.62 -4.04
C GLU A 33 2.43 16.96 -4.54
N LYS A 34 1.24 16.97 -5.15
CA LYS A 34 0.58 18.23 -5.57
C LYS A 34 0.13 19.09 -4.40
N GLU A 35 -0.19 18.47 -3.27
CA GLU A 35 -0.54 19.16 -2.02
C GLU A 35 0.71 19.55 -1.20
N GLY A 36 1.91 19.24 -1.68
CA GLY A 36 3.17 19.66 -1.09
C GLY A 36 3.82 18.64 -0.15
N TYR A 37 3.30 17.41 -0.10
CA TYR A 37 3.94 16.32 0.63
C TYR A 37 5.13 15.75 -0.15
N THR A 38 6.12 15.23 0.57
CA THR A 38 7.17 14.39 0.00
C THR A 38 6.84 12.94 0.30
N VAL A 39 6.88 12.07 -0.72
CA VAL A 39 6.62 10.64 -0.55
C VAL A 39 7.86 9.85 -0.99
N VAL A 40 8.42 9.05 -0.10
CA VAL A 40 9.68 8.33 -0.31
C VAL A 40 9.48 6.85 -0.03
N GLU A 41 9.81 6.00 -0.99
CA GLU A 41 9.82 4.54 -0.76
C GLU A 41 10.93 4.17 0.23
N MET A 42 10.58 3.42 1.26
CA MET A 42 11.52 2.95 2.28
C MET A 42 12.33 1.77 1.76
N SER A 43 13.58 1.67 2.20
CA SER A 43 14.43 0.51 1.93
C SER A 43 14.02 -0.71 2.75
N ASP A 44 14.37 -1.91 2.27
CA ASP A 44 14.16 -3.17 3.01
C ASP A 44 14.71 -3.10 4.44
N GLU A 45 15.85 -2.44 4.66
CA GLU A 45 16.45 -2.30 5.99
C GLU A 45 15.56 -1.45 6.92
N GLU A 46 15.01 -0.35 6.43
CA GLU A 46 14.10 0.50 7.20
C GLU A 46 12.78 -0.21 7.49
N ILE A 47 12.25 -0.96 6.51
CA ILE A 47 11.03 -1.75 6.65
C ILE A 47 11.20 -2.84 7.72
N ASN A 48 12.29 -3.60 7.68
CA ASN A 48 12.58 -4.67 8.67
C ASN A 48 12.75 -4.12 10.10
N ASN A 49 13.16 -2.86 10.26
CA ASN A 49 13.26 -2.22 11.57
C ASN A 49 11.92 -1.72 12.10
N LEU A 50 10.95 -1.48 11.21
CA LEU A 50 9.65 -0.92 11.55
C LEU A 50 8.57 -1.99 11.73
N ILE A 51 8.55 -2.98 10.85
CA ILE A 51 7.48 -3.98 10.73
C ILE A 51 8.06 -5.34 11.11
N HIS A 52 7.33 -6.08 11.95
CA HIS A 52 7.71 -7.43 12.34
C HIS A 52 7.79 -8.36 11.11
N ASP A 53 8.85 -9.18 11.04
CA ASP A 53 9.12 -10.11 9.93
C ASP A 53 7.90 -10.93 9.47
N GLU A 54 7.04 -11.35 10.41
CA GLU A 54 5.84 -12.15 10.10
C GLU A 54 4.75 -11.39 9.35
N LEU A 55 4.79 -10.05 9.34
CA LEU A 55 3.81 -9.21 8.66
C LEU A 55 4.31 -8.75 7.28
N LEU A 56 5.61 -8.89 7.00
CA LEU A 56 6.21 -8.46 5.74
C LEU A 56 5.72 -9.27 4.54
N GLU A 57 5.26 -10.51 4.74
CA GLU A 57 4.75 -11.34 3.65
C GLU A 57 3.48 -10.78 2.98
N TYR A 58 2.78 -9.86 3.65
CA TYR A 58 1.57 -9.21 3.17
C TYR A 58 1.81 -7.88 2.46
N ILE A 59 3.01 -7.32 2.61
CA ILE A 59 3.34 -5.95 2.22
C ILE A 59 4.26 -5.97 1.00
N GLU A 60 3.83 -5.30 -0.06
CA GLU A 60 4.60 -5.14 -1.31
C GLU A 60 5.67 -4.06 -1.16
N SER A 61 5.30 -2.91 -0.59
CA SER A 61 6.17 -1.75 -0.41
C SER A 61 5.67 -0.84 0.70
N VAL A 62 6.55 0.01 1.20
CA VAL A 62 6.26 0.97 2.27
C VAL A 62 6.79 2.34 1.87
N TYR A 63 5.97 3.37 2.04
CA TYR A 63 6.34 4.74 1.75
C TYR A 63 6.24 5.61 3.00
N GLU A 64 7.27 6.40 3.22
CA GLU A 64 7.28 7.49 4.20
C GLU A 64 6.64 8.74 3.56
N ILE A 65 5.71 9.37 4.28
CA ILE A 65 5.06 10.62 3.86
C ILE A 65 5.49 11.74 4.80
N LYS A 66 6.04 12.81 4.23
CA LYS A 66 6.53 13.98 4.96
C LYS A 66 5.84 15.26 4.54
N ASP A 67 5.64 16.15 5.49
CA ASP A 67 5.15 17.50 5.23
C ASP A 67 6.25 18.44 4.69
N SER A 68 5.92 19.72 4.54
CA SER A 68 6.86 20.73 4.03
C SER A 68 8.04 21.03 4.95
N ASP A 69 7.96 20.64 6.21
CA ASP A 69 9.03 20.81 7.22
C ASP A 69 9.89 19.53 7.35
N ASP A 70 9.73 18.57 6.43
CA ASP A 70 10.43 17.26 6.42
C ASP A 70 10.08 16.39 7.64
N LEU A 71 8.94 16.66 8.30
CA LEU A 71 8.43 15.84 9.40
C LEU A 71 7.61 14.69 8.84
N GLN A 72 7.90 13.48 9.30
CA GLN A 72 7.09 12.30 8.97
C GLN A 72 5.71 12.42 9.60
N VAL A 73 4.69 12.45 8.75
CA VAL A 73 3.28 12.58 9.19
C VAL A 73 2.52 11.26 9.06
N SER A 74 2.95 10.37 8.16
CA SER A 74 2.30 9.07 7.96
C SER A 74 3.25 8.08 7.28
N ILE A 75 2.89 6.81 7.38
CA ILE A 75 3.36 5.75 6.50
C ILE A 75 2.22 5.31 5.60
N MET A 76 2.51 4.99 4.35
CA MET A 76 1.62 4.31 3.42
C MET A 76 2.15 2.89 3.16
N LEU A 77 1.44 1.89 3.65
CA LEU A 77 1.67 0.48 3.34
C LEU A 77 0.93 0.12 2.05
N VAL A 78 1.62 -0.55 1.15
CA VAL A 78 1.02 -1.15 -0.05
C VAL A 78 0.93 -2.65 0.16
N TYR A 79 -0.29 -3.19 0.20
CA TYR A 79 -0.50 -4.63 0.32
C TYR A 79 -0.47 -5.31 -1.04
N ASN A 80 0.02 -6.55 -1.05
CA ASN A 80 0.11 -7.39 -2.26
C ASN A 80 -1.25 -7.54 -2.97
N ASP A 81 -2.33 -7.65 -2.19
CA ASP A 81 -3.71 -7.74 -2.64
C ASP A 81 -4.71 -7.43 -1.50
N GLU A 82 -6.01 -7.45 -1.82
CA GLU A 82 -7.07 -7.22 -0.82
C GLU A 82 -7.14 -8.33 0.25
N ASP A 83 -6.79 -9.57 -0.10
CA ASP A 83 -6.81 -10.70 0.85
C ASP A 83 -5.71 -10.52 1.91
N SER A 84 -4.54 -10.00 1.50
CA SER A 84 -3.42 -9.66 2.38
C SER A 84 -3.79 -8.61 3.44
N ILE A 85 -4.74 -7.72 3.14
CA ILE A 85 -5.25 -6.76 4.12
C ILE A 85 -6.00 -7.48 5.24
N ASP A 86 -6.92 -8.38 4.88
CA ASP A 86 -7.75 -9.08 5.86
C ASP A 86 -6.89 -10.01 6.74
N GLU A 87 -5.89 -10.69 6.14
CA GLU A 87 -4.93 -11.50 6.89
C GLU A 87 -4.05 -10.66 7.83
N TYR A 88 -3.54 -9.51 7.35
CA TYR A 88 -2.77 -8.60 8.19
C TYR A 88 -3.59 -8.09 9.39
N LEU A 89 -4.82 -7.65 9.15
CA LEU A 89 -5.73 -7.15 10.19
C LEU A 89 -6.06 -8.22 11.23
N GLU A 90 -6.30 -9.47 10.80
CA GLU A 90 -6.50 -10.60 11.71
C GLU A 90 -5.27 -10.82 12.61
N LYS A 91 -4.06 -10.75 12.05
CA LYS A 91 -2.81 -10.95 12.79
C LYS A 91 -2.55 -9.90 13.86
N ILE A 92 -2.91 -8.65 13.59
CA ILE A 92 -2.76 -7.56 14.56
C ILE A 92 -4.00 -7.38 15.45
N GLU A 93 -4.96 -8.29 15.37
CA GLU A 93 -6.19 -8.32 16.16
C GLU A 93 -7.05 -7.04 16.01
N ILE A 94 -7.03 -6.40 14.84
CA ILE A 94 -7.85 -5.21 14.52
C ILE A 94 -8.96 -5.60 13.54
N SER A 95 -10.19 -5.15 13.79
CA SER A 95 -11.28 -5.38 12.84
C SER A 95 -11.22 -4.42 11.65
N ARG A 96 -11.74 -4.87 10.50
CA ARG A 96 -11.85 -4.02 9.30
C ARG A 96 -12.71 -2.77 9.53
N GLU A 97 -13.67 -2.83 10.46
CA GLU A 97 -14.49 -1.67 10.84
C GLU A 97 -13.65 -0.61 11.57
N GLU A 98 -12.79 -1.03 12.49
CA GLU A 98 -11.88 -0.13 13.23
C GLU A 98 -10.85 0.53 12.32
N ALA A 99 -10.43 -0.16 11.26
CA ALA A 99 -9.44 0.34 10.32
C ALA A 99 -10.03 0.94 9.02
N ALA A 100 -11.36 0.95 8.84
CA ALA A 100 -12.01 1.29 7.56
C ALA A 100 -11.63 2.69 7.02
N GLY A 101 -11.43 3.67 7.92
CA GLY A 101 -11.04 5.04 7.56
C GLY A 101 -9.54 5.21 7.29
N LEU A 102 -8.76 4.14 7.32
CA LEU A 102 -7.31 4.16 7.10
C LEU A 102 -6.92 3.53 5.75
N PHE A 103 -7.89 3.01 5.00
CA PHE A 103 -7.64 2.34 3.73
C PHE A 103 -8.16 3.12 2.53
N TYR A 104 -7.39 3.09 1.45
CA TYR A 104 -7.83 3.43 0.11
C TYR A 104 -7.39 2.33 -0.86
N LYS A 105 -8.33 1.51 -1.34
CA LYS A 105 -8.03 0.28 -2.11
C LYS A 105 -7.04 -0.61 -1.34
N ASN A 106 -5.89 -0.95 -1.94
CA ASN A 106 -4.83 -1.75 -1.31
C ASN A 106 -3.80 -0.92 -0.53
N LEU A 107 -4.04 0.38 -0.34
CA LEU A 107 -3.18 1.29 0.42
C LEU A 107 -3.72 1.44 1.85
N TYR A 108 -2.83 1.40 2.84
CA TYR A 108 -3.15 1.69 4.24
C TYR A 108 -2.28 2.80 4.76
N PHE A 109 -2.90 3.76 5.43
CA PHE A 109 -2.23 4.89 6.03
C PHE A 109 -2.15 4.70 7.54
N ALA A 110 -0.91 4.67 8.06
CA ALA A 110 -0.63 4.54 9.47
C ALA A 110 -0.05 5.86 10.00
N ALA A 111 -0.67 6.43 11.04
CA ALA A 111 -0.03 7.47 11.83
C ALA A 111 1.05 6.83 12.71
N LEU A 112 2.30 7.28 12.58
CA LEU A 112 3.35 6.88 13.52
C LEU A 112 3.30 7.72 14.80
N GLU A 113 3.13 9.04 14.67
CA GLU A 113 2.95 9.97 15.78
C GLU A 113 2.07 11.14 15.31
N GLY A 114 0.91 11.36 15.94
CA GLY A 114 -0.01 12.46 15.58
C GLY A 114 -1.49 12.11 15.79
N PRO A 115 -2.40 13.09 15.76
CA PRO A 115 -3.83 12.83 15.82
C PRO A 115 -4.31 12.08 14.56
N ALA A 116 -5.21 11.11 14.74
CA ALA A 116 -5.81 10.34 13.63
C ALA A 116 -6.51 11.21 12.57
N GLU A 117 -6.82 12.48 12.90
CA GLU A 117 -7.37 13.49 12.00
C GLU A 117 -6.43 13.78 10.81
N ASP A 118 -5.11 13.66 10.99
CA ASP A 118 -4.12 13.93 9.94
C ASP A 118 -4.11 12.83 8.87
N VAL A 119 -4.38 11.57 9.25
CA VAL A 119 -4.42 10.44 8.31
C VAL A 119 -5.66 10.48 7.42
N GLN A 120 -6.82 10.83 7.99
CA GLN A 120 -8.04 10.95 7.19
C GLN A 120 -7.90 12.03 6.11
N TYR A 121 -7.21 13.13 6.41
CA TYR A 121 -6.93 14.17 5.43
C TYR A 121 -6.08 13.67 4.27
N LEU A 122 -5.07 12.82 4.52
CA LEU A 122 -4.26 12.22 3.46
C LEU A 122 -5.10 11.32 2.55
N ILE A 123 -6.05 10.58 3.12
CA ILE A 123 -6.98 9.73 2.36
C ILE A 123 -7.91 10.58 1.51
N ASP A 124 -8.45 11.67 2.06
CA ASP A 124 -9.32 12.60 1.33
C ASP A 124 -8.59 13.28 0.16
N ILE A 125 -7.27 13.49 0.24
CA ILE A 125 -6.46 14.00 -0.87
C ILE A 125 -6.41 12.99 -2.01
N ILE A 126 -6.33 11.68 -1.71
CA ILE A 126 -6.07 10.63 -2.71
C ILE A 126 -7.31 9.96 -3.27
N ASP A 127 -8.49 10.09 -2.65
CA ASP A 127 -9.79 9.68 -3.21
C ASP A 127 -10.12 10.47 -4.50
#